data_AF-A0A960DXW6-F1
#
_entry.id   AF-A0A960DXW6-F1
#
_cell.length_a   1.000
_cell.length_b   1.000
_cell.length_c   1.000
_cell.angle_alpha   90.00
_cell.angle_beta   90.00
_cell.angle_gamma   90.00
#
_symmetry.space_group_name_H-M   'P 1'
#
loop_
_entity.id
_entity.type
_entity.pdbx_description
1 polymer ?
#
loop_
_entity_poly.entity_id
_entity_poly.type
_entity_poly.pdbx_seq_one_letter_code
_entity_poly.pdbx_strand_id
1 'polypeptide(L)'
;MPVPSTLTSAPHRDVELKLVAGTWPTDIGGEVVFGSPHQSGNLPYAIFDFGAICRLSLEPGARGAAPGRFSWQSRTIESPSKRLYDRHPEVFGTGPTGYTSPFGPPNSANTAPLPWGDRLYMTWDAGRPVELDPDTLEFIAEVGHADSWGGSSVPIGGVLPFLLSTAHPVADPERHCLWTVKLDLVLEPTVGMQPSVVRWDRDGTTVQHWPLEGVSFGGSIHTVSQTRDWVILADSGNFKPDMDEMAGGVRTTTIDAEVPVWLIRKEQLEGLPSGTPIRPTTFTMAPPTGHYYARWDDTDGVSVVWEGMDLMDLALYLRPDDVDVLGRPIDPGVAGLYNMAMAPETICEVVFDPSSGKVLDQGAFRQDWTFNLQLSAMDWSLEGTTRPTLHHVSYQGCRPGSISRRAAELYADRIDLDRLREETPGALCSFERGSMELKARWEYPDLGDHITSPAFVPRGAAPGRYAGGEPGGHDGYVVQPVANDDGFRVEVFDAAAVGAGPVAVLRGTNRECIPLVLHSAWMPAFHGRADADRLRFADELRPEVLGALPDDLQASVRAVADECDALL
;
A
#
# COMPACT_ATOMS: atom_id res chain seq x y z
N MET A 1 -3.65 25.92 5.28
CA MET A 1 -3.94 25.36 6.61
C MET A 1 -3.35 23.97 6.54
N PRO A 2 -2.31 23.68 7.31
CA PRO A 2 -1.37 22.64 6.93
C PRO A 2 -1.99 21.25 7.05
N VAL A 3 -1.48 20.33 6.24
CA VAL A 3 -1.54 18.89 6.51
C VAL A 3 -1.19 18.66 7.99
N PRO A 4 -1.94 17.82 8.73
CA PRO A 4 -1.75 17.67 10.17
C PRO A 4 -0.32 17.30 10.54
N SER A 5 0.28 18.06 11.45
CA SER A 5 1.62 17.80 11.97
C SER A 5 1.72 16.47 12.72
N THR A 6 0.57 16.00 13.22
CA THR A 6 0.46 14.71 13.93
C THR A 6 0.73 13.49 13.05
N LEU A 7 0.68 13.61 11.71
CA LEU A 7 0.99 12.49 10.81
C LEU A 7 2.43 11.97 10.95
N THR A 8 3.38 12.83 11.34
CA THR A 8 4.79 12.44 11.53
C THR A 8 5.22 12.45 13.00
N SER A 9 4.38 12.95 13.91
CA SER A 9 4.76 13.19 15.30
C SER A 9 3.90 12.48 16.34
N ALA A 10 2.70 12.02 15.97
CA ALA A 10 1.86 11.25 16.88
C ALA A 10 2.46 9.84 17.08
N PRO A 11 2.49 9.34 18.33
CA PRO A 11 3.01 8.02 18.60
C PRO A 11 2.01 6.94 18.17
N HIS A 12 2.54 5.78 17.78
CA HIS A 12 1.78 4.54 17.72
C HIS A 12 1.33 4.13 19.12
N ARG A 13 0.02 4.16 19.37
CA ARG A 13 -0.58 3.75 20.64
C ARG A 13 -2.02 3.31 20.46
N ASP A 14 -2.51 2.56 21.43
CA ASP A 14 -3.92 2.20 21.48
C ASP A 14 -4.78 3.41 21.83
N VAL A 15 -5.91 3.54 21.16
CA VAL A 15 -6.90 4.60 21.38
C VAL A 15 -8.26 3.95 21.58
N GLU A 16 -8.91 4.30 22.67
CA GLU A 16 -10.33 3.96 22.85
C GLU A 16 -11.19 5.04 22.17
N LEU A 17 -12.11 4.60 21.31
CA LEU A 17 -13.02 5.45 20.57
C LEU A 17 -14.44 5.33 21.13
N LYS A 18 -15.18 6.44 21.10
CA LYS A 18 -16.61 6.49 21.45
C LYS A 18 -17.44 7.00 20.28
N LEU A 19 -18.65 6.48 20.14
CA LEU A 19 -19.65 7.03 19.23
C LEU A 19 -20.05 8.44 19.69
N VAL A 20 -19.86 9.44 18.83
CA VAL A 20 -20.15 10.85 19.14
C VAL A 20 -21.27 11.43 18.27
N ALA A 21 -21.57 10.82 17.13
CA ALA A 21 -22.67 11.21 16.25
C ALA A 21 -23.20 10.00 15.48
N GLY A 22 -24.47 10.08 15.07
CA GLY A 22 -25.13 9.03 14.30
C GLY A 22 -25.48 7.77 15.11
N THR A 23 -25.71 6.67 14.41
CA THR A 23 -26.03 5.36 14.99
C THR A 23 -25.10 4.32 14.40
N TRP A 24 -24.33 3.62 15.24
CA TRP A 24 -23.48 2.53 14.78
C TRP A 24 -24.35 1.42 14.17
N PRO A 25 -24.10 1.01 12.92
CA PRO A 25 -24.92 -0.03 12.29
C PRO A 25 -24.84 -1.36 13.05
N THR A 26 -25.94 -2.12 13.08
CA THR A 26 -26.00 -3.40 13.82
C THR A 26 -25.51 -4.59 13.00
N ASP A 27 -25.35 -4.38 11.70
CA ASP A 27 -24.99 -5.32 10.65
C ASP A 27 -23.59 -5.04 10.08
N ILE A 28 -22.81 -4.16 10.73
CA ILE A 28 -21.37 -3.98 10.48
C ILE A 28 -20.57 -4.82 11.48
N GLY A 29 -19.51 -5.47 11.04
CA GLY A 29 -18.66 -6.31 11.90
C GLY A 29 -17.32 -6.64 11.26
N GLY A 30 -16.48 -7.39 11.99
CA GLY A 30 -15.11 -7.71 11.58
C GLY A 30 -14.11 -6.64 12.03
N GLU A 31 -12.99 -6.59 11.32
CA GLU A 31 -11.84 -5.76 11.65
C GLU A 31 -11.42 -4.97 10.42
N VAL A 32 -11.08 -3.69 10.59
CA VAL A 32 -10.38 -2.91 9.56
C VAL A 32 -8.94 -2.73 9.99
N VAL A 33 -8.01 -3.16 9.15
CA VAL A 33 -6.57 -3.07 9.41
C VAL A 33 -5.93 -2.04 8.48
N PHE A 34 -4.85 -1.42 8.94
CA PHE A 34 -4.13 -0.37 8.22
C PHE A 34 -2.62 -0.61 8.30
N GLY A 35 -1.92 -0.44 7.18
CA GLY A 35 -0.47 -0.32 7.16
C GLY A 35 -0.05 1.06 7.61
N SER A 36 1.06 1.16 8.33
CA SER A 36 1.55 2.44 8.84
C SER A 36 3.07 2.42 9.02
N PRO A 37 3.83 3.39 8.49
CA PRO A 37 5.21 3.60 8.88
C PRO A 37 5.31 4.08 10.33
N HIS A 38 6.35 3.68 11.06
CA HIS A 38 6.55 4.01 12.48
C HIS A 38 6.84 5.51 12.73
N GLN A 39 7.31 6.23 11.70
CA GLN A 39 7.58 7.68 11.76
C GLN A 39 8.53 8.06 12.92
N SER A 40 9.63 7.31 13.07
CA SER A 40 10.61 7.47 14.17
C SER A 40 11.39 8.78 14.14
N GLY A 41 11.35 9.52 13.01
CA GLY A 41 12.14 10.72 12.78
C GLY A 41 13.60 10.45 12.38
N ASN A 42 13.98 9.19 12.19
CA ASN A 42 15.36 8.80 11.84
C ASN A 42 15.66 8.87 10.33
N LEU A 43 14.63 8.74 9.49
CA LEU A 43 14.78 8.76 8.03
C LEU A 43 14.44 10.14 7.45
N PRO A 44 15.17 10.60 6.43
CA PRO A 44 14.77 11.76 5.64
C PRO A 44 13.40 11.57 4.99
N TYR A 45 13.11 10.36 4.51
CA TYR A 45 11.82 9.98 3.95
C TYR A 45 11.09 9.06 4.93
N ALA A 46 10.14 9.63 5.68
CA ALA A 46 9.57 8.97 6.84
C ALA A 46 8.62 7.82 6.49
N ILE A 47 8.06 7.80 5.27
CA ILE A 47 7.22 6.67 4.80
C ILE A 47 8.02 5.38 4.61
N PHE A 48 9.36 5.43 4.60
CA PHE A 48 10.23 4.27 4.44
C PHE A 48 10.69 3.66 5.76
N ASP A 49 10.18 4.16 6.88
CA ASP A 49 10.50 3.64 8.20
C ASP A 49 9.91 2.25 8.44
N PHE A 50 10.32 1.59 9.52
CA PHE A 50 9.79 0.29 9.90
C PHE A 50 8.26 0.31 10.06
N GLY A 51 7.64 -0.82 9.79
CA GLY A 51 6.20 -0.97 9.78
C GLY A 51 5.57 -1.12 11.15
N ALA A 52 4.38 -0.57 11.23
CA ALA A 52 3.37 -0.84 12.23
C ALA A 52 2.07 -1.22 11.52
N ILE A 53 1.22 -1.94 12.23
CA ILE A 53 -0.15 -2.24 11.82
C ILE A 53 -1.11 -1.60 12.81
N CYS A 54 -2.14 -0.95 12.29
CA CYS A 54 -3.27 -0.48 13.08
C CYS A 54 -4.50 -1.35 12.83
N ARG A 55 -5.36 -1.51 13.84
CA ARG A 55 -6.61 -2.26 13.75
C ARG A 55 -7.74 -1.51 14.43
N LEU A 56 -8.83 -1.29 13.71
CA LEU A 56 -10.12 -0.90 14.26
C LEU A 56 -11.04 -2.13 14.34
N SER A 57 -11.46 -2.47 15.55
CA SER A 57 -12.53 -3.45 15.74
C SER A 57 -13.89 -2.81 15.56
N LEU A 58 -14.71 -3.37 14.66
CA LEU A 58 -16.04 -2.85 14.34
C LEU A 58 -17.12 -3.33 15.33
N GLU A 59 -16.75 -4.21 16.26
CA GLU A 59 -17.59 -4.67 17.35
C GLU A 59 -17.32 -3.87 18.63
N PRO A 60 -18.34 -3.19 19.22
CA PRO A 60 -18.16 -2.44 20.46
C PRO A 60 -17.86 -3.36 21.65
N GLY A 61 -16.89 -2.98 22.48
CA GLY A 61 -16.42 -3.75 23.63
C GLY A 61 -15.47 -4.91 23.26
N ALA A 62 -15.17 -5.10 21.99
CA ALA A 62 -14.18 -6.07 21.54
C ALA A 62 -12.75 -5.58 21.80
N ARG A 63 -11.80 -6.50 21.71
CA ARG A 63 -10.35 -6.21 21.77
C ARG A 63 -9.93 -5.38 22.99
N GLY A 64 -10.57 -5.63 24.13
CA GLY A 64 -10.26 -4.98 25.41
C GLY A 64 -10.86 -3.58 25.61
N ALA A 65 -11.67 -3.07 24.67
CA ALA A 65 -12.39 -1.81 24.85
C ALA A 65 -13.50 -1.94 25.92
N ALA A 66 -13.81 -0.85 26.62
CA ALA A 66 -14.93 -0.85 27.57
C ALA A 66 -16.28 -1.08 26.85
N PRO A 67 -17.34 -1.51 27.56
CA PRO A 67 -18.67 -1.68 26.96
C PRO A 67 -19.17 -0.42 26.24
N GLY A 68 -19.55 -0.55 24.98
CA GLY A 68 -19.98 0.58 24.14
C GLY A 68 -18.85 1.50 23.66
N ARG A 69 -17.60 1.02 23.70
CA ARG A 69 -16.41 1.67 23.14
C ARG A 69 -15.79 0.80 22.07
N PHE A 70 -14.96 1.39 21.22
CA PHE A 70 -14.28 0.71 20.12
C PHE A 70 -12.78 0.79 20.33
N SER A 71 -12.08 -0.26 19.93
CA SER A 71 -10.63 -0.36 20.07
C SER A 71 -9.97 0.03 18.75
N TRP A 72 -9.12 1.05 18.78
CA TRP A 72 -8.07 1.28 17.79
C TRP A 72 -6.76 0.79 18.38
N GLN A 73 -6.21 -0.29 17.85
CA GLN A 73 -4.94 -0.86 18.30
C GLN A 73 -3.84 -0.47 17.33
N SER A 74 -2.63 -0.24 17.85
CA SER A 74 -1.45 0.03 17.03
C SER A 74 -0.26 -0.79 17.52
N ARG A 75 0.34 -1.59 16.64
CA ARG A 75 1.46 -2.48 16.98
C ARG A 75 2.59 -2.31 15.97
N THR A 76 3.82 -2.19 16.47
CA THR A 76 5.02 -2.30 15.64
C THR A 76 5.16 -3.74 15.16
N ILE A 77 5.57 -3.92 13.91
CA ILE A 77 5.82 -5.24 13.34
C ILE A 77 7.23 -5.67 13.71
N GLU A 78 7.35 -6.53 14.71
CA GLU A 78 8.62 -7.01 15.26
C GLU A 78 9.23 -8.13 14.39
N SER A 79 9.51 -7.81 13.13
CA SER A 79 10.17 -8.68 12.14
C SER A 79 11.65 -8.92 12.49
N PRO A 80 12.34 -9.91 11.89
CA PRO A 80 13.78 -10.08 12.07
C PRO A 80 14.56 -8.78 11.79
N SER A 81 14.17 -8.05 10.74
CA SER A 81 14.76 -6.76 10.37
C SER A 81 14.64 -5.73 11.51
N LYS A 82 13.44 -5.59 12.09
CA LYS A 82 13.19 -4.65 13.18
C LYS A 82 13.90 -5.06 14.49
N ARG A 83 13.93 -6.35 14.81
CA ARG A 83 14.63 -6.87 16.00
C ARG A 83 16.14 -6.67 15.93
N LEU A 84 16.73 -6.83 14.74
CA LEU A 84 18.15 -6.52 14.51
C LEU A 84 18.41 -5.02 14.65
N TYR A 85 17.52 -4.17 14.11
CA TYR A 85 17.60 -2.73 14.28
C TYR A 85 17.56 -2.31 15.75
N ASP A 86 16.64 -2.85 16.55
CA ASP A 86 16.53 -2.49 17.97
C ASP A 86 17.76 -2.88 18.80
N ARG A 87 18.44 -3.97 18.41
CA ARG A 87 19.67 -4.43 19.08
C ARG A 87 20.90 -3.62 18.68
N HIS A 88 20.95 -3.21 17.42
CA HIS A 88 22.12 -2.57 16.82
C HIS A 88 21.75 -1.33 16.00
N PRO A 89 21.03 -0.34 16.54
CA PRO A 89 20.63 0.82 15.76
C PRO A 89 21.83 1.60 15.22
N GLU A 90 22.99 1.50 15.88
CA GLU A 90 24.25 2.16 15.51
C GLU A 90 24.85 1.67 14.18
N VAL A 91 24.51 0.46 13.71
CA VAL A 91 25.04 -0.08 12.44
C VAL A 91 24.10 0.16 11.25
N PHE A 92 22.93 0.77 11.48
CA PHE A 92 21.99 1.11 10.42
C PHE A 92 22.24 2.54 9.93
N GLY A 93 22.75 2.67 8.70
CA GLY A 93 22.83 3.94 7.99
C GLY A 93 21.48 4.32 7.40
N THR A 94 21.17 5.62 7.40
CA THR A 94 19.92 6.17 6.87
C THR A 94 20.13 6.86 5.52
N GLY A 95 19.14 6.75 4.64
CA GLY A 95 19.16 7.39 3.33
C GLY A 95 17.76 7.69 2.81
N PRO A 96 17.64 8.34 1.64
CA PRO A 96 16.35 8.69 1.04
C PRO A 96 15.50 7.47 0.63
N THR A 97 16.12 6.29 0.53
CA THR A 97 15.46 5.02 0.18
C THR A 97 15.33 4.05 1.36
N GLY A 98 15.43 4.55 2.60
CA GLY A 98 15.31 3.76 3.82
C GLY A 98 16.66 3.49 4.49
N TYR A 99 16.81 2.30 5.08
CA TYR A 99 17.99 1.93 5.86
C TYR A 99 18.95 1.01 5.08
N THR A 100 20.22 1.07 5.44
CA THR A 100 21.26 0.12 5.03
C THR A 100 22.01 -0.39 6.25
N SER A 101 22.43 -1.64 6.26
CA SER A 101 23.18 -2.21 7.39
C SER A 101 24.11 -3.34 6.93
N PRO A 102 25.08 -3.78 7.77
CA PRO A 102 25.85 -4.99 7.51
C PRO A 102 24.99 -6.26 7.37
N PHE A 103 23.79 -6.28 7.97
CA PHE A 103 22.85 -7.39 7.81
C PHE A 103 22.18 -7.42 6.43
N GLY A 104 22.21 -6.32 5.69
CA GLY A 104 21.43 -6.07 4.48
C GLY A 104 20.39 -4.95 4.68
N PRO A 105 19.77 -4.45 3.60
CA PRO A 105 18.60 -3.57 3.69
C PRO A 105 17.43 -4.30 4.38
N PRO A 106 16.74 -3.67 5.35
CA PRO A 106 15.65 -4.30 6.06
C PRO A 106 14.37 -4.36 5.23
N ASN A 107 13.54 -5.38 5.52
CA ASN A 107 12.14 -5.42 5.11
C ASN A 107 11.30 -4.59 6.10
N SER A 108 10.82 -3.43 5.67
CA SER A 108 10.03 -2.53 6.52
C SER A 108 8.60 -3.02 6.77
N ALA A 109 7.99 -3.76 5.83
CA ALA A 109 6.63 -4.31 5.95
C ALA A 109 5.57 -3.29 6.42
N ASN A 110 5.55 -2.08 5.86
CA ASN A 110 4.79 -0.95 6.41
C ASN A 110 3.60 -0.48 5.56
N THR A 111 3.43 -1.00 4.34
CA THR A 111 2.65 -0.32 3.30
C THR A 111 1.20 -0.75 3.31
N ALA A 112 0.92 -2.01 2.95
CA ALA A 112 -0.46 -2.49 2.82
C ALA A 112 -0.72 -3.75 3.66
N PRO A 113 -1.86 -3.81 4.35
CA PRO A 113 -2.36 -5.06 4.89
C PRO A 113 -3.03 -5.87 3.78
N LEU A 114 -2.82 -7.18 3.80
CA LEU A 114 -3.45 -8.13 2.90
C LEU A 114 -4.08 -9.26 3.72
N PRO A 115 -5.36 -9.15 4.08
CA PRO A 115 -6.12 -10.28 4.58
C PRO A 115 -6.38 -11.29 3.46
N TRP A 116 -6.12 -12.57 3.73
CA TRP A 116 -6.41 -13.64 2.80
C TRP A 116 -6.91 -14.87 3.53
N GLY A 117 -8.23 -15.08 3.48
CA GLY A 117 -8.89 -16.11 4.30
C GLY A 117 -8.71 -15.80 5.78
N ASP A 118 -8.30 -16.79 6.55
CA ASP A 118 -8.00 -16.70 7.99
C ASP A 118 -6.57 -16.23 8.32
N ARG A 119 -5.84 -15.66 7.35
CA ARG A 119 -4.46 -15.18 7.52
C ARG A 119 -4.35 -13.70 7.17
N LEU A 120 -3.41 -13.02 7.81
CA LEU A 120 -3.14 -11.60 7.63
C LEU A 120 -1.68 -11.40 7.23
N TYR A 121 -1.44 -10.58 6.21
CA TYR A 121 -0.09 -10.22 5.79
C TYR A 121 0.09 -8.71 5.79
N MET A 122 1.34 -8.28 5.90
CA MET A 122 1.80 -6.91 5.71
C MET A 122 2.85 -6.88 4.61
N THR A 123 2.76 -5.91 3.72
CA THR A 123 3.55 -5.83 2.49
C THR A 123 4.28 -4.50 2.39
N TRP A 124 5.24 -4.45 1.46
CA TRP A 124 6.15 -3.33 1.25
C TRP A 124 6.83 -3.50 -0.11
N ASP A 125 7.04 -2.41 -0.85
CA ASP A 125 7.61 -2.44 -2.22
C ASP A 125 9.08 -2.91 -2.30
N ALA A 126 9.74 -3.11 -1.17
CA ALA A 126 11.10 -3.65 -1.12
C ALA A 126 11.27 -4.75 -0.06
N GLY A 127 10.34 -5.72 -0.05
CA GLY A 127 10.44 -6.89 0.80
C GLY A 127 9.47 -8.02 0.44
N ARG A 128 9.59 -9.14 1.13
CA ARG A 128 8.58 -10.22 1.02
C ARG A 128 7.36 -9.86 1.86
N PRO A 129 6.16 -10.34 1.49
CA PRO A 129 5.03 -10.30 2.40
C PRO A 129 5.37 -10.92 3.75
N VAL A 130 4.93 -10.29 4.83
CA VAL A 130 5.13 -10.70 6.22
C VAL A 130 3.80 -11.17 6.78
N GLU A 131 3.70 -12.43 7.20
CA GLU A 131 2.52 -12.93 7.90
C GLU A 131 2.48 -12.39 9.33
N LEU A 132 1.30 -11.94 9.76
CA LEU A 132 1.00 -11.55 11.13
C LEU A 132 -0.11 -12.44 11.69
N ASP A 133 -0.10 -12.64 13.00
CA ASP A 133 -1.21 -13.30 13.69
C ASP A 133 -2.45 -12.38 13.63
N PRO A 134 -3.60 -12.83 13.07
CA PRO A 134 -4.76 -11.97 12.91
C PRO A 134 -5.42 -11.59 14.25
N ASP A 135 -5.14 -12.31 15.34
CA ASP A 135 -5.67 -12.06 16.67
C ASP A 135 -4.76 -11.09 17.45
N THR A 136 -3.45 -11.36 17.51
CA THR A 136 -2.48 -10.59 18.32
C THR A 136 -1.75 -9.48 17.55
N LEU A 137 -1.71 -9.57 16.21
CA LEU A 137 -0.91 -8.74 15.30
C LEU A 137 0.61 -8.96 15.42
N GLU A 138 1.04 -10.03 16.09
CA GLU A 138 2.46 -10.38 16.20
C GLU A 138 3.01 -10.93 14.89
N PHE A 139 4.29 -10.65 14.63
CA PHE A 139 5.02 -11.24 13.51
C PHE A 139 4.98 -12.77 13.55
N ILE A 140 4.79 -13.40 12.40
CA ILE A 140 4.83 -14.85 12.25
C ILE A 140 6.03 -15.28 11.40
N ALA A 141 6.06 -14.92 10.12
CA ALA A 141 7.06 -15.39 9.15
C ALA A 141 7.07 -14.50 7.91
N GLU A 142 8.17 -14.50 7.17
CA GLU A 142 8.20 -13.94 5.81
C GLU A 142 7.79 -15.01 4.79
N VAL A 143 7.15 -14.58 3.69
CA VAL A 143 6.64 -15.50 2.65
C VAL A 143 7.76 -15.99 1.74
N GLY A 144 8.13 -17.26 1.90
CA GLY A 144 8.96 -18.03 0.97
C GLY A 144 10.46 -17.73 1.04
N HIS A 145 11.30 -18.76 1.01
CA HIS A 145 12.75 -18.66 1.14
C HIS A 145 13.39 -17.85 0.00
N ALA A 146 14.37 -17.00 0.30
CA ALA A 146 14.99 -16.09 -0.69
C ALA A 146 15.49 -16.80 -1.96
N ASP A 147 16.05 -18.02 -1.85
CA ASP A 147 16.48 -18.80 -3.02
C ASP A 147 15.32 -19.17 -3.96
N SER A 148 14.13 -19.43 -3.43
CA SER A 148 12.95 -19.74 -4.24
C SER A 148 12.38 -18.51 -4.97
N TRP A 149 12.66 -17.31 -4.46
CA TRP A 149 12.46 -16.03 -5.16
C TRP A 149 13.53 -15.76 -6.24
N GLY A 150 14.51 -16.65 -6.43
CA GLY A 150 15.63 -16.44 -7.34
C GLY A 150 16.74 -15.56 -6.77
N GLY A 151 16.86 -15.47 -5.43
CA GLY A 151 17.85 -14.65 -4.73
C GLY A 151 17.50 -13.16 -4.67
N SER A 152 18.39 -12.35 -4.09
CA SER A 152 18.19 -10.90 -3.94
C SER A 152 18.08 -10.18 -5.28
N SER A 153 17.19 -9.18 -5.33
CA SER A 153 16.99 -8.25 -6.46
C SER A 153 18.22 -7.41 -6.79
N VAL A 154 18.99 -7.06 -5.76
CA VAL A 154 20.25 -6.35 -5.87
C VAL A 154 21.28 -7.10 -5.02
N PRO A 155 22.52 -7.34 -5.51
CA PRO A 155 23.53 -8.10 -4.79
C PRO A 155 24.19 -7.30 -3.64
N ILE A 156 23.39 -6.56 -2.90
CA ILE A 156 23.75 -5.85 -1.66
C ILE A 156 22.95 -6.52 -0.54
N GLY A 157 23.53 -7.53 0.09
CA GLY A 157 22.79 -8.32 1.08
C GLY A 157 23.71 -9.01 2.07
N GLY A 158 23.21 -9.12 3.29
CA GLY A 158 23.75 -10.00 4.32
C GLY A 158 22.74 -11.10 4.61
N VAL A 159 22.46 -11.32 5.89
CA VAL A 159 21.45 -12.28 6.35
C VAL A 159 20.02 -11.82 6.04
N LEU A 160 19.81 -10.53 5.75
CA LEU A 160 18.55 -9.95 5.25
C LEU A 160 18.63 -9.82 3.72
N PRO A 161 17.81 -10.57 2.95
CA PRO A 161 17.80 -10.46 1.49
C PRO A 161 17.13 -9.16 1.05
N PHE A 162 17.71 -8.49 0.04
CA PHE A 162 17.09 -7.29 -0.54
C PHE A 162 16.25 -7.69 -1.76
N LEU A 163 14.93 -7.74 -1.58
CA LEU A 163 13.97 -8.10 -2.62
C LEU A 163 13.09 -6.90 -2.93
N LEU A 164 13.13 -6.41 -4.16
CA LEU A 164 12.22 -5.40 -4.68
C LEU A 164 10.96 -6.10 -5.18
N SER A 165 9.80 -5.69 -4.69
CA SER A 165 8.51 -6.35 -4.94
C SER A 165 7.37 -5.31 -5.03
N THR A 166 6.13 -5.75 -4.85
CA THR A 166 4.93 -4.90 -4.82
C THR A 166 4.37 -4.80 -3.41
N ALA A 167 3.85 -3.62 -3.06
CA ALA A 167 3.00 -3.49 -1.88
C ALA A 167 1.60 -4.12 -2.06
N HIS A 168 1.10 -4.30 -3.28
CA HIS A 168 -0.25 -4.86 -3.51
C HIS A 168 -0.21 -6.16 -4.32
N PRO A 169 0.24 -7.28 -3.72
CA PRO A 169 0.01 -8.60 -4.30
C PRO A 169 -1.48 -8.97 -4.22
N VAL A 170 -1.91 -9.94 -5.02
CA VAL A 170 -3.33 -10.33 -5.13
C VAL A 170 -3.54 -11.81 -4.87
N ALA A 171 -4.52 -12.12 -4.02
CA ALA A 171 -4.93 -13.49 -3.72
C ALA A 171 -5.88 -14.02 -4.79
N ASP A 172 -5.52 -15.11 -5.46
CA ASP A 172 -6.34 -15.78 -6.46
C ASP A 172 -7.39 -16.69 -5.77
N PRO A 173 -8.69 -16.40 -5.93
CA PRO A 173 -9.74 -17.14 -5.26
C PRO A 173 -9.99 -18.53 -5.86
N GLU A 174 -9.65 -18.78 -7.13
CA GLU A 174 -9.85 -20.08 -7.79
C GLU A 174 -8.62 -20.98 -7.68
N ARG A 175 -7.42 -20.39 -7.74
CA ARG A 175 -6.14 -21.13 -7.67
C ARG A 175 -5.61 -21.26 -6.25
N HIS A 176 -6.17 -20.53 -5.30
CA HIS A 176 -5.74 -20.49 -3.91
C HIS A 176 -4.24 -20.16 -3.76
N CYS A 177 -3.74 -19.25 -4.59
CA CYS A 177 -2.37 -18.76 -4.55
C CYS A 177 -2.31 -17.23 -4.44
N LEU A 178 -1.18 -16.70 -4.00
CA LEU A 178 -0.85 -15.28 -4.07
C LEU A 178 -0.05 -15.03 -5.34
N TRP A 179 -0.49 -14.08 -6.16
CA TRP A 179 0.31 -13.51 -7.25
C TRP A 179 0.97 -12.22 -6.77
N THR A 180 2.29 -12.14 -6.97
CA THR A 180 3.10 -10.97 -6.65
C THR A 180 4.17 -10.79 -7.73
N VAL A 181 5.08 -9.85 -7.55
CA VAL A 181 6.15 -9.56 -8.48
C VAL A 181 7.48 -9.42 -7.73
N LYS A 182 8.56 -9.77 -8.41
CA LYS A 182 9.93 -9.42 -8.02
C LYS A 182 10.56 -8.59 -9.11
N LEU A 183 11.33 -7.56 -8.75
CA LEU A 183 12.11 -6.75 -9.68
C LEU A 183 13.59 -7.05 -9.50
N ASP A 184 14.28 -7.44 -10.56
CA ASP A 184 15.73 -7.66 -10.56
C ASP A 184 16.44 -6.48 -11.23
N LEU A 185 17.50 -5.95 -10.60
CA LEU A 185 18.33 -4.92 -11.22
C LEU A 185 19.11 -5.51 -12.39
N VAL A 186 18.88 -4.98 -13.59
CA VAL A 186 19.61 -5.32 -14.80
C VAL A 186 20.50 -4.15 -15.21
N LEU A 187 21.76 -4.42 -15.55
CA LEU A 187 22.75 -3.39 -15.89
C LEU A 187 22.97 -3.23 -17.40
N GLU A 188 22.64 -4.25 -18.19
CA GLU A 188 22.85 -4.29 -19.64
C GLU A 188 21.57 -4.66 -20.39
N PRO A 189 21.33 -4.11 -21.60
CA PRO A 189 22.14 -3.09 -22.28
C PRO A 189 21.95 -1.67 -21.69
N THR A 190 20.94 -1.47 -20.85
CA THR A 190 20.66 -0.24 -20.11
C THR A 190 20.26 -0.59 -18.68
N VAL A 191 20.64 0.25 -17.72
CA VAL A 191 20.24 0.07 -16.31
C VAL A 191 18.72 0.17 -16.19
N GLY A 192 18.10 -0.82 -15.55
CA GLY A 192 16.66 -0.88 -15.33
C GLY A 192 16.27 -2.04 -14.43
N MET A 193 14.97 -2.30 -14.33
CA MET A 193 14.38 -3.38 -13.56
C MET A 193 13.75 -4.41 -14.50
N GLN A 194 14.09 -5.68 -14.31
CA GLN A 194 13.41 -6.80 -14.95
C GLN A 194 12.37 -7.41 -13.99
N PRO A 195 11.08 -7.40 -14.35
CA PRO A 195 10.06 -8.01 -13.51
C PRO A 195 9.99 -9.53 -13.69
N SER A 196 9.68 -10.23 -12.60
CA SER A 196 9.29 -11.64 -12.56
C SER A 196 7.94 -11.78 -11.87
N VAL A 197 6.98 -12.47 -12.48
CA VAL A 197 5.74 -12.86 -11.78
C VAL A 197 6.11 -13.92 -10.75
N VAL A 198 5.59 -13.79 -9.53
CA VAL A 198 5.83 -14.73 -8.42
C VAL A 198 4.51 -15.31 -7.94
N ARG A 199 4.50 -16.61 -7.66
CA ARG A 199 3.35 -17.38 -7.15
C ARG A 199 3.71 -18.05 -5.84
N TRP A 200 2.80 -17.95 -4.87
CA TRP A 200 2.89 -18.70 -3.61
C TRP A 200 1.56 -19.37 -3.27
N ASP A 201 1.57 -20.65 -2.92
CA ASP A 201 0.35 -21.48 -2.83
C ASP A 201 -0.32 -21.45 -1.47
N ARG A 202 0.00 -20.44 -0.64
CA ARG A 202 -0.42 -20.35 0.76
C ARG A 202 0.10 -21.47 1.67
N ASP A 203 0.87 -22.40 1.12
CA ASP A 203 1.39 -23.58 1.81
C ASP A 203 2.88 -23.76 1.51
N GLY A 204 3.60 -24.26 2.49
CA GLY A 204 5.05 -24.45 2.44
C GLY A 204 5.87 -23.16 2.44
N THR A 205 7.18 -23.36 2.34
CA THR A 205 8.22 -22.33 2.55
C THR A 205 8.88 -21.86 1.26
N THR A 206 8.33 -22.20 0.08
CA THR A 206 8.91 -21.85 -1.22
C THR A 206 7.91 -21.16 -2.13
N VAL A 207 8.41 -20.32 -3.03
CA VAL A 207 7.64 -19.70 -4.11
C VAL A 207 8.11 -20.21 -5.48
N GLN A 208 7.31 -19.93 -6.50
CA GLN A 208 7.68 -20.07 -7.91
C GLN A 208 7.76 -18.68 -8.52
N HIS A 209 8.63 -18.48 -9.51
CA HIS A 209 8.76 -17.21 -10.20
C HIS A 209 9.05 -17.39 -11.69
N TRP A 210 8.67 -16.42 -12.53
CA TRP A 210 8.89 -16.45 -13.98
C TRP A 210 9.28 -15.05 -14.48
N PRO A 211 10.53 -14.84 -14.95
CA PRO A 211 10.97 -13.55 -15.45
C PRO A 211 10.27 -13.17 -16.75
N LEU A 212 9.91 -11.89 -16.90
CA LEU A 212 9.35 -11.40 -18.15
C LEU A 212 10.45 -11.24 -19.20
N GLU A 213 10.27 -11.94 -20.32
CA GLU A 213 11.18 -11.93 -21.45
C GLU A 213 11.13 -10.57 -22.17
N GLY A 214 12.30 -9.95 -22.35
CA GLY A 214 12.43 -8.72 -23.11
C GLY A 214 11.89 -7.46 -22.43
N VAL A 215 11.62 -7.51 -21.12
CA VAL A 215 11.17 -6.36 -20.34
C VAL A 215 12.30 -5.83 -19.47
N SER A 216 12.60 -4.53 -19.62
CA SER A 216 13.43 -3.73 -18.72
C SER A 216 12.90 -2.30 -18.71
N PHE A 217 12.72 -1.71 -17.53
CA PHE A 217 12.14 -0.37 -17.38
C PHE A 217 12.76 0.37 -16.17
N GLY A 218 12.64 1.70 -16.14
CA GLY A 218 13.30 2.56 -15.15
C GLY A 218 12.44 2.96 -13.95
N GLY A 219 11.49 2.12 -13.54
CA GLY A 219 10.48 2.44 -12.51
C GLY A 219 10.31 1.33 -11.47
N SER A 220 9.12 1.25 -10.88
CA SER A 220 8.71 0.22 -9.92
C SER A 220 7.35 -0.39 -10.28
N ILE A 221 6.96 -1.49 -9.64
CA ILE A 221 5.62 -2.07 -9.78
C ILE A 221 4.96 -2.02 -8.41
N HIS A 222 4.18 -0.97 -8.17
CA HIS A 222 3.54 -0.74 -6.88
C HIS A 222 2.36 -1.67 -6.64
N THR A 223 1.55 -1.90 -7.68
CA THR A 223 0.35 -2.72 -7.63
C THR A 223 0.45 -3.91 -8.57
N VAL A 224 -0.10 -5.06 -8.18
CA VAL A 224 -0.41 -6.20 -9.05
C VAL A 224 -1.92 -6.35 -9.10
N SER A 225 -2.47 -6.67 -10.27
CA SER A 225 -3.90 -6.95 -10.42
C SER A 225 -4.13 -8.26 -11.15
N GLN A 226 -5.38 -8.73 -11.18
CA GLN A 226 -5.71 -9.99 -11.83
C GLN A 226 -7.16 -10.07 -12.29
N THR A 227 -7.36 -10.87 -13.33
CA THR A 227 -8.65 -11.43 -13.72
C THR A 227 -8.64 -12.94 -13.51
N ARG A 228 -9.71 -13.64 -13.90
CA ARG A 228 -9.75 -15.11 -13.90
C ARG A 228 -8.55 -15.73 -14.60
N ASP A 229 -8.17 -15.19 -15.76
CA ASP A 229 -7.14 -15.78 -16.61
C ASP A 229 -5.81 -15.02 -16.68
N TRP A 230 -5.76 -13.78 -16.20
CA TRP A 230 -4.61 -12.89 -16.38
C TRP A 230 -4.04 -12.38 -15.06
N VAL A 231 -2.71 -12.32 -14.98
CA VAL A 231 -1.99 -11.44 -14.05
C VAL A 231 -1.65 -10.15 -14.81
N ILE A 232 -1.84 -9.02 -14.16
CA ILE A 232 -1.62 -7.69 -14.73
C ILE A 232 -0.55 -7.00 -13.89
N LEU A 233 0.50 -6.57 -14.57
CA LEU A 233 1.59 -5.78 -14.01
C LEU A 233 1.63 -4.43 -14.74
N ALA A 234 2.03 -3.37 -14.06
CA ALA A 234 2.26 -2.06 -14.68
C ALA A 234 3.41 -1.36 -13.96
N ASP A 235 4.23 -0.63 -14.73
CA ASP A 235 5.11 0.36 -14.12
C ASP A 235 4.22 1.42 -13.45
N SER A 236 4.52 1.74 -12.20
CA SER A 236 3.82 2.81 -11.49
C SER A 236 4.07 4.16 -12.16
N GLY A 237 5.28 4.36 -12.70
CA GLY A 237 5.77 5.60 -13.31
C GLY A 237 5.84 6.81 -12.38
N ASN A 238 5.22 6.74 -11.20
CA ASN A 238 5.09 7.81 -10.20
C ASN A 238 6.15 7.73 -9.07
N PHE A 239 7.00 6.70 -9.09
CA PHE A 239 8.15 6.55 -8.21
C PHE A 239 9.38 6.16 -9.04
N LYS A 240 10.28 7.12 -9.29
CA LYS A 240 11.50 6.88 -10.06
C LYS A 240 12.77 7.11 -9.25
N PRO A 241 13.69 6.12 -9.20
CA PRO A 241 14.99 6.32 -8.58
C PRO A 241 15.80 7.35 -9.39
N ASP A 242 16.51 8.21 -8.67
CA ASP A 242 17.44 9.16 -9.24
C ASP A 242 18.82 8.88 -8.63
N MET A 243 19.74 8.36 -9.46
CA MET A 243 21.06 7.92 -8.98
C MET A 243 21.90 9.07 -8.43
N ASP A 244 21.74 10.28 -8.97
CA ASP A 244 22.46 11.45 -8.47
C ASP A 244 21.91 11.88 -7.12
N GLU A 245 20.58 11.90 -6.93
CA GLU A 245 19.94 12.16 -5.63
C GLU A 245 20.33 11.10 -4.59
N MET A 246 20.33 9.82 -4.97
CA MET A 246 20.77 8.72 -4.10
C MET A 246 22.24 8.85 -3.70
N ALA A 247 23.08 9.49 -4.52
CA ALA A 247 24.47 9.81 -4.22
C ALA A 247 24.65 11.15 -3.45
N GLY A 248 23.55 11.81 -3.05
CA GLY A 248 23.55 13.08 -2.31
C GLY A 248 23.50 14.33 -3.17
N GLY A 249 23.28 14.19 -4.48
CA GLY A 249 23.07 15.27 -5.44
C GLY A 249 21.64 15.82 -5.45
N VAL A 250 21.34 16.58 -6.49
CA VAL A 250 20.00 17.16 -6.72
C VAL A 250 19.25 16.28 -7.71
N ARG A 251 17.99 15.95 -7.37
CA ARG A 251 17.10 15.21 -8.27
C ARG A 251 16.89 15.94 -9.60
N THR A 252 16.98 15.21 -10.69
CA THR A 252 16.68 15.67 -12.06
C THR A 252 15.66 14.78 -12.77
N THR A 253 15.38 13.60 -12.22
CA THR A 253 14.42 12.63 -12.76
C THR A 253 12.99 13.06 -12.46
N THR A 254 12.12 12.97 -13.46
CA THR A 254 10.67 13.20 -13.31
C THR A 254 9.89 11.92 -13.60
N ILE A 255 8.64 11.87 -13.14
CA ILE A 255 7.69 10.80 -13.45
C ILE A 255 7.38 10.76 -14.95
N ASP A 256 6.99 9.60 -15.46
CA ASP A 256 6.63 9.46 -16.87
C ASP A 256 5.33 10.19 -17.24
N ALA A 257 5.06 10.27 -18.54
CA ALA A 257 3.75 10.68 -19.06
C ALA A 257 2.85 9.48 -19.36
N GLU A 258 3.47 8.35 -19.71
CA GLU A 258 2.82 7.08 -20.02
C GLU A 258 3.66 5.93 -19.47
N VAL A 259 3.02 4.82 -19.12
CA VAL A 259 3.66 3.65 -18.49
C VAL A 259 3.32 2.36 -19.24
N PRO A 260 4.25 1.40 -19.32
CA PRO A 260 3.95 0.08 -19.84
C PRO A 260 3.04 -0.72 -18.90
N VAL A 261 2.14 -1.51 -19.49
CA VAL A 261 1.29 -2.49 -18.81
C VAL A 261 1.52 -3.86 -19.45
N TRP A 262 1.67 -4.89 -18.64
CA TRP A 262 1.95 -6.25 -19.07
C TRP A 262 0.85 -7.20 -18.59
N LEU A 263 0.24 -7.91 -19.53
CA LEU A 263 -0.75 -8.95 -19.30
C LEU A 263 -0.10 -10.32 -19.50
N ILE A 264 -0.19 -11.18 -18.48
CA ILE A 264 0.39 -12.52 -18.47
C ILE A 264 -0.72 -13.56 -18.25
N ARG A 265 -0.82 -14.56 -19.14
CA ARG A 265 -1.78 -15.67 -18.99
C ARG A 265 -1.34 -16.56 -17.82
N LYS A 266 -2.26 -16.82 -16.88
CA LYS A 266 -2.01 -17.71 -15.73
C LYS A 266 -1.67 -19.13 -16.17
N GLU A 267 -2.35 -19.65 -17.20
CA GLU A 267 -2.06 -20.98 -17.77
C GLU A 267 -0.63 -21.11 -18.30
N GLN A 268 -0.02 -20.01 -18.78
CA GLN A 268 1.36 -20.03 -19.26
C GLN A 268 2.33 -20.17 -18.10
N LEU A 269 2.06 -19.48 -16.98
CA LEU A 269 2.85 -19.59 -15.75
C LEU A 269 2.77 -21.02 -15.21
N GLU A 270 1.56 -21.55 -15.06
CA GLU A 270 1.30 -22.88 -14.48
C GLU A 270 1.81 -24.01 -15.38
N GLY A 271 1.89 -23.79 -16.69
CA GLY A 271 2.39 -24.76 -17.66
C GLY A 271 3.92 -24.84 -17.76
N LEU A 272 4.66 -23.93 -17.13
CA LEU A 272 6.13 -23.82 -17.25
C LEU A 272 6.85 -23.96 -15.91
N PRO A 273 8.04 -24.58 -15.86
CA PRO A 273 8.84 -24.61 -14.64
C PRO A 273 9.20 -23.21 -14.14
N SER A 274 9.29 -23.03 -12.82
CA SER A 274 9.84 -21.81 -12.20
C SER A 274 11.22 -21.48 -12.79
N GLY A 275 11.47 -20.19 -13.00
CA GLY A 275 12.65 -19.63 -13.63
C GLY A 275 12.58 -19.57 -15.16
N THR A 276 11.54 -20.15 -15.79
CA THR A 276 11.37 -20.09 -17.25
C THR A 276 10.90 -18.70 -17.66
N PRO A 277 11.58 -18.00 -18.59
CA PRO A 277 11.12 -16.71 -19.08
C PRO A 277 9.77 -16.80 -19.80
N ILE A 278 8.93 -15.79 -19.62
CA ILE A 278 7.60 -15.70 -20.24
C ILE A 278 7.45 -14.40 -21.02
N ARG A 279 6.80 -14.47 -22.18
CA ARG A 279 6.51 -13.29 -22.99
C ARG A 279 5.15 -12.70 -22.60
N PRO A 280 5.09 -11.44 -22.09
CA PRO A 280 3.83 -10.78 -21.81
C PRO A 280 3.15 -10.23 -23.07
N THR A 281 1.86 -9.91 -22.96
CA THR A 281 1.19 -8.98 -23.87
C THR A 281 1.36 -7.56 -23.34
N THR A 282 1.90 -6.66 -24.14
CA THR A 282 2.28 -5.31 -23.70
C THR A 282 1.29 -4.25 -24.22
N PHE A 283 0.93 -3.33 -23.34
CA PHE A 283 0.14 -2.14 -23.59
C PHE A 283 0.84 -0.92 -22.99
N THR A 284 0.28 0.26 -23.25
CA THR A 284 0.70 1.53 -22.66
C THR A 284 -0.52 2.24 -22.08
N MET A 285 -0.36 2.89 -20.93
CA MET A 285 -1.40 3.67 -20.26
C MET A 285 -0.89 5.05 -19.86
N ALA A 286 -1.81 6.01 -19.85
CA ALA A 286 -1.59 7.34 -19.30
C ALA A 286 -2.85 7.81 -18.54
N PRO A 287 -2.71 8.60 -17.47
CA PRO A 287 -1.45 8.96 -16.80
C PRO A 287 -0.82 7.74 -16.08
N PRO A 288 0.41 7.86 -15.55
CA PRO A 288 0.97 6.87 -14.62
C PRO A 288 0.04 6.60 -13.43
N THR A 289 0.21 5.49 -12.74
CA THR A 289 -0.72 5.01 -11.70
C THR A 289 -0.02 4.66 -10.40
N GLY A 290 -0.71 4.90 -9.28
CA GLY A 290 -0.41 4.19 -8.05
C GLY A 290 -1.15 2.85 -7.98
N HIS A 291 -2.45 2.88 -8.28
CA HIS A 291 -3.35 1.76 -8.05
C HIS A 291 -4.23 1.48 -9.27
N TYR A 292 -4.40 0.19 -9.54
CA TYR A 292 -5.29 -0.27 -10.60
C TYR A 292 -5.87 -1.63 -10.24
N TYR A 293 -7.16 -1.81 -10.53
CA TYR A 293 -7.92 -2.96 -10.08
C TYR A 293 -8.79 -3.53 -11.20
N ALA A 294 -8.50 -4.77 -11.57
CA ALA A 294 -9.22 -5.46 -12.61
C ALA A 294 -10.53 -6.05 -12.10
N ARG A 295 -11.53 -6.08 -12.99
CA ARG A 295 -12.71 -6.92 -12.80
C ARG A 295 -12.30 -8.39 -12.97
N TRP A 296 -12.69 -9.25 -12.02
CA TRP A 296 -12.31 -10.67 -12.05
C TRP A 296 -12.80 -11.38 -13.32
N ASP A 297 -14.05 -11.12 -13.71
CA ASP A 297 -14.61 -11.68 -14.93
C ASP A 297 -14.12 -10.91 -16.17
N ASP A 298 -13.34 -11.61 -17.00
CA ASP A 298 -12.67 -11.10 -18.20
C ASP A 298 -13.28 -11.63 -19.50
N THR A 299 -14.48 -12.22 -19.43
CA THR A 299 -15.18 -12.79 -20.60
C THR A 299 -15.35 -11.77 -21.74
N ASP A 300 -15.55 -10.49 -21.40
CA ASP A 300 -15.73 -9.38 -22.34
C ASP A 300 -14.45 -8.54 -22.54
N GLY A 301 -13.28 -9.05 -22.11
CA GLY A 301 -12.00 -8.35 -22.09
C GLY A 301 -11.51 -8.01 -20.69
N VAL A 302 -10.26 -7.57 -20.58
CA VAL A 302 -9.62 -7.27 -19.29
C VAL A 302 -9.95 -5.84 -18.88
N SER A 303 -11.05 -5.68 -18.14
CA SER A 303 -11.53 -4.39 -17.62
C SER A 303 -10.79 -4.01 -16.34
N VAL A 304 -10.28 -2.78 -16.27
CA VAL A 304 -9.42 -2.28 -15.19
C VAL A 304 -9.83 -0.85 -14.82
N VAL A 305 -10.18 -0.62 -13.56
CA VAL A 305 -10.20 0.75 -13.01
C VAL A 305 -8.77 1.19 -12.73
N TRP A 306 -8.43 2.39 -13.17
CA TRP A 306 -7.10 2.97 -13.17
C TRP A 306 -7.13 4.29 -12.40
N GLU A 307 -6.47 4.30 -11.25
CA GLU A 307 -6.31 5.50 -10.43
C GLU A 307 -5.03 6.20 -10.89
N GLY A 308 -5.22 7.20 -11.75
CA GLY A 308 -4.16 7.99 -12.32
C GLY A 308 -3.57 8.96 -11.31
N MET A 309 -2.25 8.93 -11.14
CA MET A 309 -1.50 9.83 -10.28
C MET A 309 -0.81 10.91 -11.12
N ASP A 310 -1.62 11.82 -11.66
CA ASP A 310 -1.21 12.98 -12.45
C ASP A 310 -0.28 13.93 -11.65
N LEU A 311 1.03 13.87 -11.94
CA LEU A 311 2.04 14.76 -11.34
C LEU A 311 2.11 14.69 -9.81
N MET A 312 1.86 13.50 -9.27
CA MET A 312 2.24 13.14 -7.92
C MET A 312 3.47 12.23 -7.98
N ASP A 313 4.63 12.76 -7.61
CA ASP A 313 5.91 12.03 -7.63
C ASP A 313 6.24 11.57 -6.21
N LEU A 314 6.00 10.28 -5.96
CA LEU A 314 6.26 9.64 -4.66
C LEU A 314 7.75 9.49 -4.36
N ALA A 315 8.67 9.77 -5.28
CA ALA A 315 10.10 9.82 -4.95
C ALA A 315 10.51 11.19 -4.37
N LEU A 316 9.65 12.22 -4.48
CA LEU A 316 9.87 13.51 -3.87
C LEU A 316 9.30 13.54 -2.45
N TYR A 317 10.18 13.69 -1.45
CA TYR A 317 9.80 13.98 -0.07
C TYR A 317 10.08 15.44 0.30
N LEU A 318 9.35 15.96 1.28
CA LEU A 318 9.50 17.31 1.82
C LEU A 318 10.70 17.38 2.75
N ARG A 319 11.63 18.30 2.49
CA ARG A 319 12.84 18.50 3.29
C ARG A 319 12.61 19.59 4.35
N PRO A 320 13.29 19.53 5.52
CA PRO A 320 13.15 20.54 6.56
C PRO A 320 13.49 21.98 6.11
N ASP A 321 14.33 22.13 5.09
CA ASP A 321 14.76 23.41 4.52
C ASP A 321 14.00 23.80 3.24
N ASP A 322 13.03 23.00 2.79
CA ASP A 322 12.21 23.33 1.63
C ASP A 322 11.32 24.57 1.92
N VAL A 323 11.04 25.30 0.85
CA VAL A 323 10.05 26.38 0.80
C VAL A 323 8.88 25.91 -0.03
N ASP A 324 7.65 26.11 0.43
CA ASP A 324 6.43 25.75 -0.29
C ASP A 324 6.16 26.67 -1.50
N VAL A 325 5.24 26.26 -2.38
CA VAL A 325 4.87 27.05 -3.58
C VAL A 325 4.26 28.42 -3.24
N LEU A 326 3.81 28.65 -2.01
CA LEU A 326 3.34 29.96 -1.52
C LEU A 326 4.47 30.84 -0.97
N GLY A 327 5.70 30.33 -0.90
CA GLY A 327 6.88 31.07 -0.43
C GLY A 327 7.09 31.06 1.07
N ARG A 328 6.51 30.10 1.78
CA ARG A 328 6.66 29.90 3.22
C ARG A 328 7.60 28.72 3.47
N PRO A 329 8.36 28.69 4.57
CA PRO A 329 9.06 27.47 4.99
C PRO A 329 8.06 26.32 5.15
N ILE A 330 8.45 25.10 4.75
CA ILE A 330 7.67 23.90 5.03
C ILE A 330 7.50 23.73 6.55
N ASP A 331 6.32 23.29 6.97
CA ASP A 331 6.06 22.96 8.38
C ASP A 331 6.98 21.80 8.81
N PRO A 332 7.79 21.96 9.86
CA PRO A 332 8.62 20.86 10.37
C PRO A 332 7.84 19.59 10.69
N GLY A 333 6.55 19.70 11.03
CA GLY A 333 5.66 18.56 11.30
C GLY A 333 5.22 17.78 10.05
N VAL A 334 5.58 18.20 8.84
CA VAL A 334 5.32 17.45 7.60
C VAL A 334 6.60 17.12 6.84
N ALA A 335 7.76 17.47 7.40
CA ALA A 335 9.04 17.08 6.85
C ALA A 335 9.15 15.54 6.82
N GLY A 336 9.66 15.02 5.71
CA GLY A 336 9.75 13.59 5.43
C GLY A 336 8.46 12.94 4.93
N LEU A 337 7.35 13.67 4.77
CA LEU A 337 6.22 13.20 3.97
C LEU A 337 6.50 13.40 2.47
N TYR A 338 5.75 12.68 1.64
CA TYR A 338 5.81 12.85 0.18
C TYR A 338 5.28 14.23 -0.23
N ASN A 339 5.75 14.73 -1.38
CA ASN A 339 5.25 15.93 -2.02
C ASN A 339 3.85 15.65 -2.59
N MET A 340 2.86 16.48 -2.23
CA MET A 340 1.48 16.33 -2.68
C MET A 340 1.34 16.59 -4.19
N ALA A 341 0.26 16.10 -4.80
CA ALA A 341 -0.05 16.21 -6.22
C ALA A 341 -0.02 17.67 -6.71
N MET A 342 0.62 17.89 -7.87
CA MET A 342 0.78 19.21 -8.49
C MET A 342 -0.23 19.49 -9.60
N ALA A 343 -1.15 18.57 -9.86
CA ALA A 343 -2.28 18.72 -10.77
C ALA A 343 -3.49 17.92 -10.26
N PRO A 344 -4.72 18.21 -10.74
CA PRO A 344 -5.84 17.33 -10.48
C PRO A 344 -5.60 15.97 -11.14
N GLU A 345 -6.08 14.92 -10.50
CA GLU A 345 -5.87 13.54 -10.88
C GLU A 345 -7.10 12.95 -11.59
N THR A 346 -6.81 11.97 -12.43
CA THR A 346 -7.75 11.30 -13.32
C THR A 346 -8.00 9.90 -12.81
N ILE A 347 -9.27 9.53 -12.63
CA ILE A 347 -9.65 8.12 -12.50
C ILE A 347 -10.35 7.69 -13.78
N CYS A 348 -10.01 6.52 -14.31
CA CYS A 348 -10.66 5.98 -15.50
C CYS A 348 -10.91 4.47 -15.38
N GLU A 349 -11.75 3.94 -16.26
CA GLU A 349 -11.89 2.51 -16.47
C GLU A 349 -11.69 2.21 -17.95
N VAL A 350 -10.84 1.23 -18.23
CA VAL A 350 -10.43 0.83 -19.57
C VAL A 350 -10.59 -0.68 -19.75
N VAL A 351 -10.64 -1.13 -20.99
CA VAL A 351 -10.54 -2.55 -21.35
C VAL A 351 -9.29 -2.75 -22.18
N PHE A 352 -8.39 -3.60 -21.69
CA PHE A 352 -7.33 -4.17 -22.51
C PHE A 352 -7.91 -5.33 -23.31
N ASP A 353 -7.75 -5.28 -24.64
CA ASP A 353 -8.08 -6.38 -25.55
C ASP A 353 -6.78 -7.05 -26.04
N PRO A 354 -6.37 -8.19 -25.43
CA PRO A 354 -5.16 -8.92 -25.82
C PRO A 354 -5.18 -9.43 -27.26
N SER A 355 -6.36 -9.60 -27.87
CA SER A 355 -6.48 -10.14 -29.23
C SER A 355 -6.14 -9.11 -30.30
N SER A 356 -6.49 -7.84 -30.06
CA SER A 356 -6.23 -6.73 -30.99
C SER A 356 -5.06 -5.84 -30.56
N GLY A 357 -4.60 -5.95 -29.31
CA GLY A 357 -3.56 -5.09 -28.74
C GLY A 357 -4.03 -3.66 -28.48
N LYS A 358 -5.35 -3.45 -28.35
CA LYS A 358 -5.95 -2.12 -28.13
C LYS A 358 -6.35 -1.94 -26.67
N VAL A 359 -6.25 -0.69 -26.22
CA VAL A 359 -6.91 -0.18 -25.02
C VAL A 359 -8.20 0.51 -25.46
N LEU A 360 -9.32 0.13 -24.87
CA LEU A 360 -10.64 0.69 -25.15
C LEU A 360 -11.12 1.46 -23.93
N ASP A 361 -11.34 2.75 -24.10
CA ASP A 361 -11.87 3.59 -23.02
C ASP A 361 -13.32 3.21 -22.70
N GLN A 362 -13.65 3.08 -21.42
CA GLN A 362 -15.04 2.93 -20.97
C GLN A 362 -15.57 4.20 -20.31
N GLY A 363 -14.76 4.85 -19.47
CA GLY A 363 -15.13 6.06 -18.77
C GLY A 363 -13.93 6.72 -18.09
N ALA A 364 -14.00 8.03 -17.88
CA ALA A 364 -12.98 8.78 -17.16
C ALA A 364 -13.61 9.94 -16.40
N PHE A 365 -13.03 10.27 -15.26
CA PHE A 365 -13.43 11.39 -14.43
C PHE A 365 -12.21 12.18 -13.98
N ARG A 366 -12.29 13.49 -14.21
CA ARG A 366 -11.34 14.50 -13.75
C ARG A 366 -12.08 15.82 -13.62
N GLN A 367 -11.85 16.55 -12.54
CA GLN A 367 -12.40 17.89 -12.32
C GLN A 367 -11.33 18.79 -11.71
N ASP A 368 -11.59 20.10 -11.63
CA ASP A 368 -10.58 21.01 -11.13
C ASP A 368 -10.20 20.82 -9.65
N TRP A 369 -11.04 20.10 -8.89
CA TRP A 369 -10.86 19.83 -7.47
C TRP A 369 -10.29 18.44 -7.15
N THR A 370 -10.08 17.56 -8.15
CA THR A 370 -9.69 16.15 -7.95
C THR A 370 -8.22 15.96 -7.59
N PHE A 371 -7.70 16.70 -6.61
CA PHE A 371 -6.30 16.61 -6.18
C PHE A 371 -6.09 15.52 -5.11
N ASN A 372 -4.94 14.86 -5.16
CA ASN A 372 -4.48 13.89 -4.18
C ASN A 372 -5.45 12.70 -4.02
N LEU A 373 -5.86 12.11 -5.14
CA LEU A 373 -6.36 10.75 -5.26
C LEU A 373 -5.25 9.79 -4.86
N GLN A 374 -5.38 9.16 -3.71
CA GLN A 374 -4.35 8.23 -3.25
C GLN A 374 -4.86 6.86 -2.88
N LEU A 375 -6.04 6.78 -2.27
CA LEU A 375 -6.48 5.56 -1.59
C LEU A 375 -7.95 5.30 -1.90
N SER A 376 -8.29 4.02 -2.03
CA SER A 376 -9.60 3.57 -2.44
C SER A 376 -10.11 2.38 -1.64
N ALA A 377 -11.41 2.16 -1.76
CA ALA A 377 -12.13 1.07 -1.15
C ALA A 377 -13.08 0.46 -2.17
N MET A 378 -13.11 -0.87 -2.21
CA MET A 378 -14.03 -1.64 -3.04
C MET A 378 -14.32 -2.98 -2.39
N ASP A 379 -15.33 -3.68 -2.89
CA ASP A 379 -15.66 -5.02 -2.44
C ASP A 379 -14.66 -6.04 -2.97
N TRP A 380 -13.77 -6.47 -2.07
CA TRP A 380 -12.71 -7.45 -2.33
C TRP A 380 -13.19 -8.91 -2.37
N SER A 381 -14.49 -9.18 -2.15
CA SER A 381 -15.02 -10.53 -2.33
C SER A 381 -14.89 -10.98 -3.79
N LEU A 382 -14.85 -12.31 -4.02
CA LEU A 382 -14.87 -12.84 -5.38
C LEU A 382 -16.12 -12.38 -6.12
N GLU A 383 -17.27 -12.41 -5.46
CA GLU A 383 -18.55 -11.96 -6.00
C GLU A 383 -18.52 -10.47 -6.37
N GLY A 384 -18.00 -9.63 -5.48
CA GLY A 384 -17.86 -8.19 -5.69
C GLY A 384 -16.89 -7.84 -6.81
N THR A 385 -15.72 -8.47 -6.85
CA THR A 385 -14.73 -8.28 -7.94
C THR A 385 -15.18 -8.86 -9.28
N THR A 386 -16.05 -9.87 -9.28
CA THR A 386 -16.66 -10.44 -10.51
C THR A 386 -17.68 -9.48 -11.12
N ARG A 387 -18.49 -8.81 -10.29
CA ARG A 387 -19.53 -7.86 -10.72
C ARG A 387 -19.48 -6.57 -9.90
N PRO A 388 -18.42 -5.77 -10.06
CA PRO A 388 -18.24 -4.59 -9.25
C PRO A 388 -19.24 -3.53 -9.68
N THR A 389 -19.80 -2.80 -8.72
CA THR A 389 -20.81 -1.75 -8.95
C THR A 389 -20.27 -0.37 -8.61
N LEU A 390 -19.66 -0.21 -7.44
CA LEU A 390 -19.11 1.07 -6.98
C LEU A 390 -17.63 0.94 -6.61
N HIS A 391 -16.87 1.98 -6.92
CA HIS A 391 -15.50 2.18 -6.48
C HIS A 391 -15.44 3.45 -5.63
N HIS A 392 -15.00 3.33 -4.39
CA HIS A 392 -14.91 4.48 -3.48
C HIS A 392 -13.48 4.99 -3.42
N VAL A 393 -13.30 6.30 -3.47
CA VAL A 393 -11.96 6.90 -3.42
C VAL A 393 -11.95 8.14 -2.54
N SER A 394 -10.79 8.40 -1.96
CA SER A 394 -10.55 9.60 -1.17
C SER A 394 -9.60 10.54 -1.90
N TYR A 395 -10.05 11.78 -2.06
CA TYR A 395 -9.26 12.91 -2.50
C TYR A 395 -8.87 13.74 -1.28
N GLN A 396 -7.59 14.05 -1.10
CA GLN A 396 -7.17 14.91 0.00
C GLN A 396 -7.33 16.39 -0.32
N GLY A 397 -7.64 16.77 -1.58
CA GLY A 397 -7.74 18.16 -2.00
C GLY A 397 -6.37 18.80 -2.26
N CYS A 398 -6.33 20.01 -2.80
CA CYS A 398 -5.09 20.71 -3.10
C CYS A 398 -4.42 21.15 -1.79
N ARG A 399 -3.12 20.88 -1.66
CA ARG A 399 -2.32 21.19 -0.46
C ARG A 399 -1.07 22.00 -0.80
N PRO A 400 -1.17 23.30 -1.17
CA PRO A 400 -0.02 24.12 -1.54
C PRO A 400 1.09 24.16 -0.49
N GLY A 401 0.74 24.09 0.81
CA GLY A 401 1.71 24.03 1.90
C GLY A 401 2.55 22.75 1.96
N SER A 402 2.22 21.75 1.16
CA SER A 402 2.90 20.45 1.08
C SER A 402 3.40 20.16 -0.35
N ILE A 403 3.57 21.22 -1.15
CA ILE A 403 4.22 21.19 -2.46
C ILE A 403 5.45 22.08 -2.37
N SER A 404 6.63 21.47 -2.47
CA SER A 404 7.90 22.20 -2.42
C SER A 404 8.13 22.99 -3.72
N ARG A 405 8.79 24.16 -3.63
CA ARG A 405 9.27 24.90 -4.81
C ARG A 405 10.25 24.09 -5.63
N ARG A 406 11.08 23.28 -4.96
CA ARG A 406 12.01 22.36 -5.62
C ARG A 406 11.28 21.40 -6.56
N ALA A 407 10.18 20.79 -6.09
CA ALA A 407 9.33 19.98 -6.95
C ALA A 407 8.70 20.84 -8.06
N ALA A 408 8.13 21.98 -7.72
CA ALA A 408 7.48 22.84 -8.71
C ALA A 408 8.43 23.34 -9.83
N GLU A 409 9.69 23.63 -9.50
CA GLU A 409 10.75 24.02 -10.44
C GLU A 409 11.14 22.85 -11.35
N LEU A 410 11.26 21.65 -10.78
CA LEU A 410 11.54 20.42 -11.54
C LEU A 410 10.44 20.11 -12.56
N TYR A 411 9.20 20.50 -12.28
CA TYR A 411 8.02 20.26 -13.11
C TYR A 411 7.46 21.52 -13.78
N ALA A 412 8.24 22.61 -13.88
CA ALA A 412 7.75 23.94 -14.25
C ALA A 412 7.05 24.01 -15.63
N ASP A 413 7.35 23.09 -16.54
CA ASP A 413 6.75 22.96 -17.86
C ASP A 413 5.51 22.06 -17.91
N ARG A 414 5.19 21.37 -16.81
CA ARG A 414 4.10 20.39 -16.70
C ARG A 414 2.98 20.82 -15.75
N ILE A 415 3.22 21.82 -14.90
CA ILE A 415 2.25 22.27 -13.88
C ILE A 415 1.72 23.67 -14.16
N ASP A 416 0.55 23.96 -13.61
CA ASP A 416 -0.01 25.31 -13.57
C ASP A 416 -0.01 25.83 -12.12
N LEU A 417 0.97 26.70 -11.80
CA LEU A 417 1.13 27.28 -10.48
C LEU A 417 -0.08 28.10 -10.02
N ASP A 418 -0.88 28.65 -10.93
CA ASP A 418 -2.07 29.41 -10.56
C ASP A 418 -3.13 28.52 -9.89
N ARG A 419 -3.11 27.22 -10.20
CA ARG A 419 -4.00 26.21 -9.58
C ARG A 419 -3.54 25.79 -8.19
N LEU A 420 -2.30 26.08 -7.81
CA LEU A 420 -1.69 25.67 -6.54
C LEU A 420 -1.63 26.83 -5.54
N ARG A 421 -2.53 27.81 -5.67
CA ARG A 421 -2.56 29.01 -4.81
C ARG A 421 -3.40 28.84 -3.55
N GLU A 422 -4.38 27.94 -3.58
CA GLU A 422 -5.40 27.80 -2.55
C GLU A 422 -5.54 26.35 -2.08
N GLU A 423 -5.77 26.18 -0.78
CA GLU A 423 -6.15 24.90 -0.20
C GLU A 423 -7.58 24.57 -0.63
N THR A 424 -7.87 23.32 -0.98
CA THR A 424 -9.25 22.89 -1.27
C THR A 424 -9.70 21.76 -0.34
N PRO A 425 -11.01 21.64 -0.04
CA PRO A 425 -11.52 20.51 0.74
C PRO A 425 -11.14 19.16 0.16
N GLY A 426 -10.87 18.20 1.04
CA GLY A 426 -10.84 16.79 0.65
C GLY A 426 -12.26 16.24 0.45
N ALA A 427 -12.38 15.10 -0.22
CA ALA A 427 -13.67 14.47 -0.47
C ALA A 427 -13.60 12.94 -0.53
N LEU A 428 -14.62 12.29 0.00
CA LEU A 428 -14.91 10.87 -0.25
C LEU A 428 -15.90 10.77 -1.41
N CYS A 429 -15.54 10.03 -2.46
CA CYS A 429 -16.34 9.91 -3.68
C CYS A 429 -16.69 8.44 -3.96
N SER A 430 -17.80 8.21 -4.65
CA SER A 430 -18.18 6.90 -5.19
C SER A 430 -18.42 6.99 -6.69
N PHE A 431 -17.76 6.13 -7.44
CA PHE A 431 -17.83 6.04 -8.89
C PHE A 431 -18.51 4.74 -9.32
N GLU A 432 -19.40 4.83 -10.31
CA GLU A 432 -19.98 3.63 -10.92
C GLU A 432 -18.96 2.94 -11.82
N ARG A 433 -18.78 1.64 -11.61
CA ARG A 433 -17.90 0.79 -12.42
C ARG A 433 -18.44 0.66 -13.85
N GLY A 434 -17.53 0.70 -14.82
CA GLY A 434 -17.77 0.76 -16.25
C GLY A 434 -17.86 2.19 -16.78
N SER A 435 -18.73 3.03 -16.21
CA SER A 435 -18.96 4.39 -16.70
C SER A 435 -18.02 5.44 -16.09
N MET A 436 -17.49 5.17 -14.90
CA MET A 436 -16.82 6.14 -14.03
C MET A 436 -17.67 7.38 -13.71
N GLU A 437 -19.01 7.25 -13.76
CA GLU A 437 -19.91 8.32 -13.33
C GLU A 437 -19.76 8.58 -11.82
N LEU A 438 -19.54 9.83 -11.42
CA LEU A 438 -19.57 10.23 -10.00
C LEU A 438 -21.00 10.12 -9.46
N LYS A 439 -21.28 9.07 -8.69
CA LYS A 439 -22.61 8.83 -8.10
C LYS A 439 -22.83 9.60 -6.81
N ALA A 440 -21.79 9.77 -6.01
CA ALA A 440 -21.88 10.42 -4.71
C ALA A 440 -20.56 11.06 -4.31
N ARG A 441 -20.65 12.19 -3.61
CA ARG A 441 -19.50 12.95 -3.08
C ARG A 441 -19.85 13.53 -1.72
N TRP A 442 -19.00 13.26 -0.73
CA TRP A 442 -19.00 13.92 0.56
C TRP A 442 -17.76 14.82 0.65
N GLU A 443 -17.98 16.12 0.81
CA GLU A 443 -16.91 17.11 0.96
C GLU A 443 -16.66 17.40 2.44
N TYR A 444 -15.40 17.34 2.86
CA TYR A 444 -15.03 17.57 4.25
C TYR A 444 -14.91 19.07 4.51
N PRO A 445 -15.68 19.63 5.45
CA PRO A 445 -15.75 21.08 5.64
C PRO A 445 -14.49 21.66 6.31
N ASP A 446 -13.72 20.86 7.03
CA ASP A 446 -12.48 21.28 7.69
C ASP A 446 -11.28 21.01 6.76
N LEU A 447 -10.57 22.08 6.38
CA LEU A 447 -9.36 21.98 5.56
C LEU A 447 -8.17 21.35 6.30
N GLY A 448 -8.22 21.28 7.64
CA GLY A 448 -7.26 20.56 8.45
C GLY A 448 -7.48 19.04 8.46
N ASP A 449 -8.55 18.55 7.85
CA ASP A 449 -8.77 17.11 7.72
C ASP A 449 -7.83 16.49 6.69
N HIS A 450 -7.10 15.47 7.14
CA HIS A 450 -6.40 14.54 6.28
C HIS A 450 -7.18 13.23 6.25
N ILE A 451 -7.85 13.01 5.11
CA ILE A 451 -8.66 11.82 4.85
C ILE A 451 -7.71 10.71 4.42
N THR A 452 -7.65 9.63 5.18
CA THR A 452 -6.69 8.53 4.96
C THR A 452 -7.29 7.43 4.07
N SER A 453 -6.82 6.18 4.15
CA SER A 453 -7.39 5.06 3.38
C SER A 453 -8.81 4.70 3.83
N PRO A 454 -9.81 4.77 2.93
CA PRO A 454 -11.10 4.14 3.17
C PRO A 454 -11.00 2.63 3.11
N ALA A 455 -11.85 1.92 3.85
CA ALA A 455 -12.08 0.48 3.71
C ALA A 455 -13.56 0.21 3.43
N PHE A 456 -13.86 -0.70 2.49
CA PHE A 456 -15.22 -1.20 2.28
C PHE A 456 -15.50 -2.36 3.23
N VAL A 457 -16.67 -2.32 3.88
CA VAL A 457 -17.15 -3.37 4.78
C VAL A 457 -18.48 -3.89 4.24
N PRO A 458 -18.55 -5.16 3.78
CA PRO A 458 -19.79 -5.74 3.27
C PRO A 458 -20.87 -5.81 4.34
N ARG A 459 -22.10 -5.45 3.97
CA ARG A 459 -23.24 -5.47 4.89
C ARG A 459 -23.57 -6.89 5.33
N GLY A 460 -23.69 -7.11 6.63
CA GLY A 460 -24.19 -8.37 7.19
C GLY A 460 -23.35 -9.59 6.81
N ALA A 461 -22.07 -9.41 6.48
CA ALA A 461 -21.19 -10.52 6.15
C ALA A 461 -21.15 -11.54 7.27
N ALA A 462 -21.41 -12.81 6.93
CA ALA A 462 -21.38 -13.89 7.90
C ALA A 462 -19.96 -14.08 8.46
N PRO A 463 -19.80 -14.60 9.69
CA PRO A 463 -18.48 -14.87 10.27
C PRO A 463 -17.60 -15.70 9.32
N GLY A 464 -16.37 -15.23 9.09
CA GLY A 464 -15.40 -15.86 8.18
C GLY A 464 -15.69 -15.71 6.69
N ARG A 465 -16.70 -14.92 6.29
CA ARG A 465 -17.03 -14.67 4.87
C ARG A 465 -16.66 -13.25 4.47
N TYR A 466 -16.10 -13.12 3.27
CA TYR A 466 -15.75 -11.82 2.71
C TYR A 466 -16.88 -11.14 1.93
N ALA A 467 -17.92 -11.88 1.55
CA ALA A 467 -19.06 -11.36 0.80
C ALA A 467 -20.24 -11.00 1.74
N GLY A 468 -20.94 -9.92 1.41
CA GLY A 468 -22.19 -9.50 2.03
C GLY A 468 -23.43 -10.06 1.32
N GLY A 469 -24.58 -9.42 1.56
CA GLY A 469 -25.86 -9.79 0.92
C GLY A 469 -25.90 -9.49 -0.57
N GLU A 470 -25.54 -8.28 -0.97
CA GLU A 470 -25.51 -7.84 -2.39
C GLU A 470 -24.10 -7.32 -2.79
N PRO A 471 -23.15 -8.23 -3.08
CA PRO A 471 -21.76 -7.85 -3.40
C PRO A 471 -21.63 -6.89 -4.60
N GLY A 472 -20.55 -6.11 -4.60
CA GLY A 472 -20.19 -5.17 -5.68
C GLY A 472 -19.72 -3.80 -5.20
N GLY A 473 -19.74 -3.53 -3.90
CA GLY A 473 -19.29 -2.26 -3.32
C GLY A 473 -20.42 -1.26 -3.04
N HIS A 474 -21.68 -1.56 -3.38
CA HIS A 474 -22.80 -0.70 -3.01
C HIS A 474 -23.49 -1.13 -1.71
N ASP A 475 -23.58 -2.43 -1.43
CA ASP A 475 -24.23 -2.96 -0.23
C ASP A 475 -23.24 -3.18 0.92
N GLY A 476 -23.00 -2.10 1.66
CA GLY A 476 -22.05 -2.11 2.76
C GLY A 476 -21.82 -0.74 3.34
N TYR A 477 -20.64 -0.59 3.92
CA TYR A 477 -20.19 0.63 4.53
C TYR A 477 -18.81 1.01 4.03
N VAL A 478 -18.56 2.31 3.95
CA VAL A 478 -17.20 2.83 3.81
C VAL A 478 -16.74 3.34 5.18
N VAL A 479 -15.69 2.75 5.71
CA VAL A 479 -15.05 3.14 6.96
C VAL A 479 -13.86 4.04 6.62
N GLN A 480 -13.91 5.28 7.06
CA GLN A 480 -12.96 6.32 6.70
C GLN A 480 -12.33 6.92 7.96
N PRO A 481 -11.08 6.60 8.28
CA PRO A 481 -10.33 7.32 9.29
C PRO A 481 -9.99 8.73 8.79
N VAL A 482 -10.02 9.70 9.69
CA VAL A 482 -9.67 11.10 9.42
C VAL A 482 -8.71 11.58 10.50
N ALA A 483 -7.50 11.92 10.07
CA ALA A 483 -6.46 12.49 10.92
C ALA A 483 -6.59 14.02 10.93
N ASN A 484 -6.46 14.62 12.11
CA ASN A 484 -6.54 16.05 12.33
C ASN A 484 -5.81 16.38 13.64
N ASP A 485 -5.10 17.52 13.71
CA ASP A 485 -4.39 17.95 14.92
C ASP A 485 -5.34 18.26 16.09
N ASP A 486 -6.63 18.48 15.81
CA ASP A 486 -7.69 18.60 16.81
C ASP A 486 -8.24 17.24 17.31
N GLY A 487 -7.76 16.13 16.76
CA GLY A 487 -8.02 14.76 17.22
C GLY A 487 -8.56 13.85 16.13
N PHE A 488 -8.17 12.59 16.22
CA PHE A 488 -8.54 11.48 15.35
C PHE A 488 -10.03 11.10 15.47
N ARG A 489 -10.62 10.77 14.32
CA ARG A 489 -11.96 10.20 14.23
C ARG A 489 -12.06 9.17 13.12
N VAL A 490 -13.09 8.32 13.22
CA VAL A 490 -13.49 7.39 12.17
C VAL A 490 -14.92 7.70 11.79
N GLU A 491 -15.16 7.94 10.51
CA GLU A 491 -16.47 8.17 9.93
C GLU A 491 -16.92 6.92 9.18
N VAL A 492 -18.17 6.50 9.38
CA VAL A 492 -18.78 5.37 8.68
C VAL A 492 -19.89 5.90 7.79
N PHE A 493 -19.85 5.54 6.52
CA PHE A 493 -20.83 5.93 5.51
C PHE A 493 -21.61 4.72 5.03
N ASP A 494 -22.87 4.92 4.62
CA ASP A 494 -23.56 3.93 3.78
C ASP A 494 -22.90 3.95 2.39
N ALA A 495 -22.40 2.80 1.93
CA ALA A 495 -21.63 2.73 0.69
C ALA A 495 -22.44 3.12 -0.55
N ALA A 496 -23.76 2.86 -0.57
CA ALA A 496 -24.62 3.24 -1.67
C ALA A 496 -24.87 4.76 -1.74
N ALA A 497 -24.58 5.50 -0.67
CA ALA A 497 -24.98 6.90 -0.53
C ALA A 497 -23.98 7.74 0.29
N VAL A 498 -22.67 7.62 0.02
CA VAL A 498 -21.64 8.35 0.81
C VAL A 498 -21.89 9.86 0.86
N GLY A 499 -22.51 10.45 -0.17
CA GLY A 499 -22.84 11.87 -0.23
C GLY A 499 -23.93 12.33 0.75
N ALA A 500 -24.64 11.39 1.41
CA ALA A 500 -25.56 11.70 2.50
C ALA A 500 -24.83 12.06 3.82
N GLY A 501 -23.51 11.86 3.86
CA GLY A 501 -22.69 12.04 5.06
C GLY A 501 -22.60 10.78 5.92
N PRO A 502 -21.81 10.84 7.00
CA PRO A 502 -21.57 9.67 7.83
C PRO A 502 -22.83 9.26 8.61
N VAL A 503 -23.13 7.96 8.60
CA VAL A 503 -24.19 7.35 9.42
C VAL A 503 -23.77 7.18 10.88
N ALA A 504 -22.45 7.14 11.14
CA ALA A 504 -21.87 7.09 12.47
C ALA A 504 -20.48 7.75 12.48
N VAL A 505 -20.13 8.37 13.61
CA VAL A 505 -18.79 8.95 13.84
C VAL A 505 -18.25 8.50 15.19
N LEU A 506 -17.10 7.85 15.16
CA LEU A 506 -16.30 7.53 16.34
C LEU A 506 -15.23 8.59 16.56
N ARG A 507 -14.94 8.95 17.81
CA ARG A 507 -13.84 9.86 18.15
C ARG A 507 -13.06 9.38 19.36
N GLY A 508 -11.76 9.67 19.36
CA GLY A 508 -10.91 9.51 20.54
C GLY A 508 -11.51 10.16 21.79
N THR A 509 -11.36 9.51 22.94
CA THR A 509 -11.94 9.98 24.20
C THR A 509 -11.24 11.22 24.77
N ASN A 510 -9.98 11.47 24.40
CA ASN A 510 -9.12 12.53 24.90
C ASN A 510 -8.43 13.34 23.79
N ARG A 511 -9.06 13.47 22.62
CA ARG A 511 -8.50 14.15 21.42
C ARG A 511 -7.14 13.57 21.00
N GLU A 512 -7.02 12.25 21.09
CA GLU A 512 -5.85 11.53 20.62
C GLU A 512 -5.67 11.74 19.11
N CYS A 513 -4.44 11.87 18.65
CA CYS A 513 -4.10 11.82 17.23
C CYS A 513 -3.38 10.51 16.90
N ILE A 514 -3.35 10.17 15.62
CA ILE A 514 -2.67 8.98 15.08
C ILE A 514 -1.58 9.42 14.07
N PRO A 515 -0.51 8.63 13.90
CA PRO A 515 0.45 8.85 12.83
C PRO A 515 -0.17 8.55 11.45
N LEU A 516 0.60 8.82 10.40
CA LEU A 516 0.24 8.49 9.02
C LEU A 516 -0.08 7.00 8.88
N VAL A 517 -1.30 6.69 8.47
CA VAL A 517 -1.67 5.37 7.96
C VAL A 517 -1.73 5.40 6.44
N LEU A 518 -1.29 4.32 5.81
CA LEU A 518 -1.28 4.10 4.37
C LEU A 518 -2.53 3.29 3.98
N HIS A 519 -2.38 2.14 3.33
CA HIS A 519 -3.50 1.36 2.83
C HIS A 519 -4.27 0.64 3.94
N SER A 520 -5.52 0.34 3.65
CA SER A 520 -6.40 -0.39 4.54
C SER A 520 -7.00 -1.61 3.86
N ALA A 521 -7.44 -2.56 4.69
CA ALA A 521 -8.23 -3.69 4.26
C ALA A 521 -9.22 -4.05 5.35
N TRP A 522 -10.39 -4.54 4.94
CA TRP A 522 -11.32 -5.17 5.86
C TRP A 522 -11.13 -6.69 5.86
N MET A 523 -11.33 -7.30 7.02
CA MET A 523 -11.40 -8.75 7.15
C MET A 523 -12.47 -9.17 8.16
N PRO A 524 -13.07 -10.35 7.98
CA PRO A 524 -13.84 -10.97 9.05
C PRO A 524 -12.97 -11.13 10.31
N ALA A 525 -13.60 -11.08 11.48
CA ALA A 525 -12.90 -11.38 12.72
C ALA A 525 -12.49 -12.86 12.71
N PHE A 526 -11.18 -13.11 12.82
CA PHE A 526 -10.62 -14.44 13.00
C PHE A 526 -9.99 -14.54 14.39
N HIS A 527 -9.99 -15.76 14.93
CA HIS A 527 -9.43 -16.09 16.22
C HIS A 527 -8.50 -17.29 16.08
N GLY A 528 -7.29 -17.14 16.62
CA GLY A 528 -6.26 -18.15 16.52
C GLY A 528 -5.53 -18.14 15.18
N ARG A 529 -4.49 -18.95 15.15
CA ARG A 529 -3.55 -19.05 14.04
C ARG A 529 -3.90 -20.22 13.14
N ALA A 530 -3.84 -20.02 11.83
CA ALA A 530 -3.96 -21.11 10.87
C ALA A 530 -2.84 -22.14 11.07
N ASP A 531 -3.18 -23.43 11.01
CA ASP A 531 -2.20 -24.52 10.94
C ASP A 531 -1.60 -24.56 9.53
N ALA A 532 -0.34 -24.15 9.42
CA ALA A 532 0.35 -23.99 8.14
C ALA A 532 1.86 -24.07 8.35
N ASP A 533 2.55 -24.66 7.38
CA ASP A 533 4.01 -24.66 7.33
C ASP A 533 4.53 -23.24 7.03
N ARG A 534 5.62 -22.86 7.70
CA ARG A 534 6.12 -21.48 7.74
C ARG A 534 7.63 -21.47 7.71
N LEU A 535 8.17 -20.48 7.00
CA LEU A 535 9.61 -20.31 6.91
C LEU A 535 10.15 -19.86 8.26
N ARG A 536 11.09 -20.63 8.80
CA ARG A 536 11.90 -20.24 9.95
C ARG A 536 12.96 -19.24 9.52
N PHE A 537 13.24 -18.25 10.35
CA PHE A 537 14.32 -17.30 10.04
C PHE A 537 15.68 -18.00 10.09
N ALA A 538 15.86 -18.99 10.97
CA ALA A 538 17.09 -19.78 11.03
C ALA A 538 17.41 -20.53 9.72
N ASP A 539 16.39 -20.95 8.96
CA ASP A 539 16.57 -21.68 7.71
C ASP A 539 17.14 -20.80 6.59
N GLU A 540 17.09 -19.48 6.75
CA GLU A 540 17.67 -18.51 5.81
C GLU A 540 19.14 -18.19 6.09
N LEU A 541 19.65 -18.59 7.24
CA LEU A 541 20.99 -18.23 7.70
C LEU A 541 22.05 -19.13 7.05
N ARG A 542 22.60 -18.65 5.93
CA ARG A 542 23.73 -19.30 5.26
C ARG A 542 25.02 -19.12 6.08
N PRO A 543 25.77 -20.20 6.40
CA PRO A 543 27.00 -20.11 7.20
C PRO A 543 28.04 -19.14 6.64
N GLU A 544 28.16 -19.06 5.31
CA GLU A 544 29.11 -18.19 4.63
C GLU A 544 28.76 -16.71 4.81
N VAL A 545 27.46 -16.38 4.74
CA VAL A 545 26.96 -15.02 4.89
C VAL A 545 27.02 -14.58 6.35
N LEU A 546 26.60 -15.46 7.27
CA LEU A 546 26.68 -15.21 8.70
C LEU A 546 28.14 -15.02 9.13
N GLY A 547 29.06 -15.87 8.65
CA GLY A 547 30.49 -15.80 8.98
C GLY A 547 31.20 -14.55 8.44
N ALA A 548 30.58 -13.79 7.55
CA ALA A 548 31.09 -12.49 7.08
C ALA A 548 30.80 -11.33 8.05
N LEU A 549 29.91 -11.53 9.03
CA LEU A 549 29.59 -10.55 10.06
C LEU A 549 30.57 -10.61 11.24
N PRO A 550 30.80 -9.50 11.96
CA PRO A 550 31.45 -9.52 13.27
C PRO A 550 30.76 -10.46 14.28
N ASP A 551 31.53 -11.04 15.21
CA ASP A 551 31.06 -12.07 16.15
C ASP A 551 29.85 -11.63 17.00
N ASP A 552 29.83 -10.36 17.43
CA ASP A 552 28.73 -9.77 18.19
C ASP A 552 27.45 -9.67 17.35
N LEU A 553 27.56 -9.25 16.09
CA LEU A 553 26.44 -9.21 15.17
C LEU A 553 25.93 -10.62 14.82
N GLN A 554 26.83 -11.61 14.67
CA GLN A 554 26.44 -13.01 14.48
C GLN A 554 25.64 -13.55 15.66
N ALA A 555 26.04 -13.25 16.89
CA ALA A 555 25.33 -13.67 18.09
C ALA A 555 23.91 -13.08 18.13
N SER A 556 23.75 -11.80 17.78
CA SER A 556 22.44 -11.16 17.69
C SER A 556 21.55 -11.76 16.62
N VAL A 557 22.09 -12.11 15.45
CA VAL A 557 21.33 -12.79 14.38
C VAL A 557 20.80 -14.15 14.84
N ARG A 558 21.64 -14.94 15.52
CA ARG A 558 21.22 -16.24 16.08
C ARG A 558 20.13 -16.06 17.14
N ALA A 559 20.27 -15.06 18.02
CA ALA A 559 19.25 -14.76 19.02
C ALA A 559 17.93 -14.29 18.39
N VAL A 560 17.96 -13.47 17.33
CA VAL A 560 16.75 -13.09 16.58
C VAL A 560 16.10 -14.33 15.95
N ALA A 561 16.90 -15.23 15.37
CA ALA A 561 16.39 -16.47 14.79
C ALA A 561 15.71 -17.36 15.83
N ASP A 562 16.32 -17.56 16.99
CA ASP A 562 15.71 -18.34 18.08
C ASP A 562 14.38 -17.71 18.56
N GLU A 563 14.32 -16.38 18.66
CA GLU A 563 13.10 -15.66 19.07
C GLU A 563 11.99 -15.73 18.03
N CYS A 564 12.30 -15.51 16.75
CA CYS A 564 11.33 -15.60 15.66
C CYS A 564 10.83 -17.03 15.48
N ASP A 565 11.73 -18.02 15.53
CA ASP A 565 11.37 -19.43 15.37
C ASP A 565 10.54 -19.96 16.55
N ALA A 566 10.71 -19.40 17.76
CA ALA A 566 9.88 -19.74 18.91
C ALA A 566 8.42 -19.24 18.79
N LEU A 567 8.14 -18.34 17.84
CA LEU A 567 6.78 -17.90 17.53
C LEU A 567 6.06 -18.87 16.59
N LEU A 568 6.75 -19.83 15.96
CA LEU A 568 6.18 -20.83 15.05
C LEU A 568 5.66 -22.03 15.86
#